data_AF-A0AAX0J260-F1
#
_entry.id   AF-A0AAX0J260-F1
#
_cell.length_a   1.000
_cell.length_b   1.000
_cell.length_c   1.000
_cell.angle_alpha   90.00
_cell.angle_beta   90.00
_cell.angle_gamma   90.00
#
_symmetry.space_group_name_H-M   'P 1'
#
loop_
_entity.id
_entity.type
_entity.pdbx_description
1 polymer ?
#
loop_
_entity_poly.entity_id
_entity_poly.type
_entity_poly.pdbx_seq_one_letter_code
_entity_poly.pdbx_strand_id
1 'polypeptide(L)'
;MIDWQTAGLIIDYAIKIVAIGFVPEGRRPSSSTAWLLAILLLPFVGLPLFLLMGSPYINRRRHDVQRRAFQMIRERQSHVPDYPPDTVQSPELTSMIRMNRRLTAMTATTGSVKLHSDYDETIQAMADAVDQARDYVHVQIYIVAWDDTTDVFFRALERAVQRGVEVRLLFDQVGSWKYPGYRRLGKRLTAIGVDFHLMLPLQPFRWRFRRPDLRNHRKLLIIDGQRGFIGSQNMIASHYTPRNRSKGRHWVDVMVELEGPIVASMNTVFVVDWSQESHIVPEFEVPPADHGDVMQIVPSGPGFSTEPNLRLFNEMIHHAKNQLIMCSPYFIPDESMLEAVTSACYRGVRVELLVSEQADQFVVDHAQSSYYQTLLEAGVHIYRYHAPAVLHSKFLIADPHGVAVSVMGSSNMDMRSFGLNYEVSLMTLQGQLTHLLYELAETYKENSTELTLEEWNQRGFVRRYVDNIMKLTSALQ
;
A
#
# COMPACT_ATOMS: atom_id res chain seq x y z
N MET A 1 -15.32 -51.96 17.80
CA MET A 1 -15.80 -50.56 17.61
C MET A 1 -14.71 -49.66 18.12
N ILE A 2 -14.24 -48.70 17.33
CA ILE A 2 -13.28 -47.70 17.79
C ILE A 2 -14.00 -46.83 18.82
N ASP A 3 -13.50 -46.73 20.04
CA ASP A 3 -14.08 -45.81 21.01
C ASP A 3 -13.86 -44.35 20.59
N TRP A 4 -14.69 -43.45 21.11
CA TRP A 4 -14.66 -42.04 20.70
C TRP A 4 -13.31 -41.35 21.04
N GLN A 5 -12.58 -41.87 22.04
CA GLN A 5 -11.27 -41.36 22.46
C GLN A 5 -10.21 -41.69 21.42
N THR A 6 -10.16 -42.95 20.98
CA THR A 6 -9.27 -43.43 19.93
C THR A 6 -9.59 -42.77 18.60
N ALA A 7 -10.87 -42.59 18.28
CA ALA A 7 -11.29 -41.83 17.09
C ALA A 7 -10.82 -40.37 17.15
N GLY A 8 -10.96 -39.70 18.31
CA GLY A 8 -10.48 -38.33 18.53
C GLY A 8 -8.96 -38.22 18.38
N LEU A 9 -8.20 -39.17 18.93
CA LEU A 9 -6.74 -39.23 18.80
C LEU A 9 -6.31 -39.42 17.33
N ILE A 10 -6.96 -40.33 16.59
CA ILE A 10 -6.68 -40.54 15.17
C ILE A 10 -6.92 -39.27 14.37
N ILE A 11 -8.04 -38.56 14.62
CA ILE A 11 -8.35 -37.29 13.95
C ILE A 11 -7.30 -36.21 14.27
N ASP A 12 -6.94 -36.07 15.55
CA ASP A 12 -5.93 -35.12 16.01
C ASP A 12 -4.58 -35.32 15.31
N TYR A 13 -4.04 -36.55 15.33
CA TYR A 13 -2.77 -36.86 14.67
C TYR A 13 -2.86 -36.78 13.14
N ALA A 14 -3.98 -37.17 12.54
CA ALA A 14 -4.18 -37.01 11.11
C ALA A 14 -4.14 -35.53 10.68
N ILE A 15 -4.79 -34.64 11.42
CA ILE A 15 -4.73 -33.19 11.17
C ILE A 15 -3.27 -32.70 11.24
N LYS A 16 -2.53 -33.09 12.27
CA LYS A 16 -1.13 -32.67 12.46
C LYS A 16 -0.21 -33.16 11.34
N ILE A 17 -0.32 -34.43 10.94
CA ILE A 17 0.49 -35.02 9.87
C ILE A 17 0.18 -34.34 8.53
N VAL A 18 -1.10 -34.14 8.21
CA VAL A 18 -1.51 -33.44 6.98
C VAL A 18 -1.05 -31.98 7.00
N ALA A 19 -1.15 -31.30 8.15
CA ALA A 19 -0.73 -29.90 8.28
C ALA A 19 0.77 -29.72 8.00
N ILE A 20 1.65 -30.63 8.44
CA ILE A 20 3.09 -30.56 8.18
C ILE A 20 3.39 -30.61 6.67
N GLY A 21 2.67 -31.43 5.90
CA GLY A 21 2.86 -31.49 4.45
C GLY A 21 2.23 -30.33 3.68
N PHE A 22 1.18 -29.72 4.20
CA PHE A 22 0.31 -28.80 3.45
C PHE A 22 0.48 -27.31 3.83
N VAL A 23 0.75 -27.01 5.11
CA VAL A 23 0.89 -25.63 5.60
C VAL A 23 2.15 -24.95 5.06
N PRO A 24 3.31 -25.60 4.87
CA PRO A 24 4.48 -24.93 4.33
C PRO A 24 4.37 -24.53 2.85
N GLU A 25 3.51 -25.18 2.08
CA GLU A 25 3.43 -25.00 0.63
C GLU A 25 3.11 -23.54 0.26
N GLY A 26 4.01 -22.92 -0.51
CA GLY A 26 3.85 -21.57 -1.04
C GLY A 26 3.86 -20.45 0.01
N ARG A 27 4.40 -20.68 1.20
CA ARG A 27 4.47 -19.70 2.30
C ARG A 27 5.89 -19.46 2.79
N ARG A 28 6.11 -18.28 3.37
CA ARG A 28 7.36 -17.94 4.05
C ARG A 28 7.56 -18.85 5.27
N PRO A 29 8.80 -19.31 5.56
CA PRO A 29 9.06 -20.20 6.69
C PRO A 29 8.49 -19.71 8.02
N SER A 30 8.62 -18.42 8.32
CA SER A 30 8.10 -17.82 9.55
C SER A 30 6.58 -17.93 9.68
N SER A 31 5.83 -17.59 8.63
CA SER A 31 4.36 -17.73 8.59
C SER A 31 3.93 -19.20 8.68
N SER A 32 4.62 -20.09 7.96
CA SER A 32 4.38 -21.53 7.99
C SER A 32 4.57 -22.10 9.40
N THR A 33 5.66 -21.74 10.07
CA THR A 33 5.94 -22.17 11.44
C THR A 33 4.90 -21.63 12.42
N ALA A 34 4.44 -20.38 12.29
CA ALA A 34 3.39 -19.82 13.15
C ALA A 34 2.06 -20.59 13.01
N TRP A 35 1.63 -20.88 11.78
CA TRP A 35 0.42 -21.67 11.53
C TRP A 35 0.56 -23.13 11.97
N LEU A 36 1.72 -23.74 11.74
CA LEU A 36 2.01 -25.09 12.23
C LEU A 36 1.94 -25.13 13.76
N LEU A 37 2.56 -24.18 14.47
CA LEU A 37 2.46 -24.12 15.93
C LEU A 37 1.01 -23.98 16.40
N ALA A 38 0.21 -23.13 15.77
CA ALA A 38 -1.21 -22.98 16.11
C ALA A 38 -1.99 -24.29 15.92
N ILE A 39 -1.76 -25.01 14.80
CA ILE A 39 -2.43 -26.28 14.51
C ILE A 39 -1.91 -27.43 15.39
N LEU A 40 -0.61 -27.49 15.66
CA LEU A 40 0.00 -28.54 16.46
C LEU A 40 -0.40 -28.44 17.94
N LEU A 41 -0.51 -27.21 18.47
CA LEU A 41 -0.90 -26.96 19.85
C LEU A 41 -2.42 -27.01 20.05
N LEU A 42 -3.19 -26.47 19.10
CA LEU A 42 -4.64 -26.33 19.22
C LEU A 42 -5.33 -26.72 17.89
N PRO A 43 -5.32 -27.98 17.45
CA PRO A 43 -5.75 -28.37 16.10
C PRO A 43 -7.19 -28.00 15.77
N PHE A 44 -8.11 -28.13 16.74
CA PHE A 44 -9.52 -27.79 16.56
C PHE A 44 -9.79 -26.28 16.46
N VAL A 45 -8.81 -25.43 16.78
CA VAL A 45 -8.88 -23.96 16.66
C VAL A 45 -7.98 -23.48 15.53
N GLY A 46 -6.72 -23.93 15.53
CA GLY A 46 -5.69 -23.59 14.56
C GLY A 46 -6.04 -24.02 13.15
N LEU A 47 -6.63 -25.20 12.93
CA LEU A 47 -7.01 -25.64 11.58
C LEU A 47 -8.15 -24.78 11.00
N PRO A 48 -9.28 -24.54 11.71
CA PRO A 48 -10.29 -23.60 11.23
C PRO A 48 -9.73 -22.20 10.97
N LEU A 49 -8.92 -21.64 11.88
CA LEU A 49 -8.30 -20.32 11.68
C LEU A 49 -7.38 -20.30 10.45
N PHE A 50 -6.58 -21.35 10.24
CA PHE A 50 -5.72 -21.50 9.08
C PHE A 50 -6.53 -21.58 7.79
N LEU A 51 -7.63 -22.33 7.78
CA LEU A 51 -8.50 -22.42 6.61
C LEU A 51 -9.17 -21.08 6.29
N LEU A 52 -9.50 -20.27 7.29
CA LEU A 52 -10.13 -18.96 7.12
C LEU A 52 -9.15 -17.86 6.68
N MET A 53 -7.93 -17.82 7.24
CA MET A 53 -6.97 -16.73 7.06
C MET A 53 -5.68 -17.14 6.34
N GLY A 54 -5.20 -18.37 6.57
CA GLY A 54 -3.94 -18.85 6.01
C GLY A 54 -4.06 -19.48 4.62
N SER A 55 -5.23 -20.01 4.24
CA SER A 55 -5.40 -20.86 3.04
C SER A 55 -5.14 -20.10 1.71
N PRO A 56 -4.38 -20.66 0.75
CA PRO A 56 -4.18 -20.06 -0.58
C PRO A 56 -5.38 -20.30 -1.50
N TYR A 57 -6.25 -21.27 -1.17
CA TYR A 57 -7.31 -21.77 -2.06
C TYR A 57 -8.51 -20.81 -2.17
N ILE A 58 -8.67 -19.87 -1.24
CA ILE A 58 -9.79 -18.90 -1.22
C ILE A 58 -9.75 -17.92 -2.42
N ASN A 59 -8.61 -17.83 -3.14
CA ASN A 59 -8.37 -16.82 -4.15
C ASN A 59 -8.15 -17.30 -5.61
N ARG A 60 -8.37 -18.59 -5.93
CA ARG A 60 -8.11 -19.15 -7.28
C ARG A 60 -8.66 -18.28 -8.42
N ARG A 61 -9.94 -17.89 -8.37
CA ARG A 61 -10.56 -17.03 -9.39
C ARG A 61 -9.87 -15.66 -9.55
N ARG A 62 -9.48 -15.02 -8.44
CA ARG A 62 -8.80 -13.71 -8.50
C ARG A 62 -7.43 -13.85 -9.13
N HIS A 63 -6.69 -14.90 -8.79
CA HIS A 63 -5.41 -15.20 -9.43
C HIS A 63 -5.60 -15.46 -10.92
N ASP A 64 -6.67 -16.15 -11.33
CA ASP A 64 -6.97 -16.38 -12.76
C ASP A 64 -7.30 -15.09 -13.52
N VAL A 65 -8.20 -14.27 -12.98
CA VAL A 65 -8.56 -12.97 -13.58
C VAL A 65 -7.33 -12.07 -13.69
N GLN A 66 -6.54 -12.00 -12.62
CA GLN A 66 -5.32 -11.21 -12.60
C GLN A 66 -4.30 -11.74 -13.62
N ARG A 67 -4.04 -13.06 -13.67
CA ARG A 67 -3.15 -13.67 -14.67
C ARG A 67 -3.57 -13.38 -16.11
N ARG A 68 -4.88 -13.44 -16.41
CA ARG A 68 -5.39 -13.08 -17.74
C ARG A 68 -5.19 -11.61 -18.05
N ALA A 69 -5.52 -10.72 -17.11
CA ALA A 69 -5.28 -9.29 -17.27
C ALA A 69 -3.80 -8.99 -17.54
N PHE A 70 -2.91 -9.63 -16.79
CA PHE A 70 -1.46 -9.53 -17.02
C PHE A 70 -1.02 -10.00 -18.40
N GLN A 71 -1.55 -11.11 -18.89
CA GLN A 71 -1.25 -11.60 -20.23
C GLN A 71 -1.71 -10.59 -21.28
N MET A 72 -2.93 -10.06 -21.15
CA MET A 72 -3.46 -9.03 -22.05
C MET A 72 -2.63 -7.74 -22.03
N ILE A 73 -2.23 -7.26 -20.85
CA ILE A 73 -1.36 -6.08 -20.73
C ILE A 73 -0.02 -6.34 -21.42
N ARG A 74 0.58 -7.51 -21.17
CA ARG A 74 1.87 -7.89 -21.76
C ARG A 74 1.80 -7.99 -23.29
N GLU A 75 0.73 -8.56 -23.82
CA GLU A 75 0.49 -8.66 -25.26
C GLU A 75 0.34 -7.27 -25.89
N ARG A 76 -0.52 -6.41 -25.31
CA ARG A 76 -0.73 -5.04 -25.78
C ARG A 76 0.53 -4.18 -25.71
N GLN A 77 1.34 -4.36 -24.67
CA GLN A 77 2.56 -3.60 -24.46
C GLN A 77 3.79 -4.23 -25.12
N SER A 78 3.69 -5.39 -25.78
CA SER A 78 4.87 -6.13 -26.29
C SER A 78 5.76 -5.33 -27.25
N HIS A 79 5.16 -4.41 -28.02
CA HIS A 79 5.87 -3.53 -28.97
C HIS A 79 6.23 -2.16 -28.39
N VAL A 80 5.78 -1.85 -27.17
CA VAL A 80 6.08 -0.59 -26.50
C VAL A 80 7.49 -0.69 -25.88
N PRO A 81 8.37 0.30 -26.09
CA PRO A 81 9.66 0.39 -25.41
C PRO A 81 9.53 0.28 -23.88
N ASP A 82 10.59 -0.15 -23.19
CA ASP A 82 10.58 -0.25 -21.71
C ASP A 82 10.32 1.10 -21.04
N TYR A 83 10.84 2.17 -21.64
CA TYR A 83 10.75 3.57 -21.22
C TYR A 83 10.82 4.48 -22.46
N PRO A 84 10.41 5.76 -22.35
CA PRO A 84 10.49 6.71 -23.45
C PRO A 84 11.93 6.87 -23.98
N PRO A 85 12.18 6.85 -25.30
CA PRO A 85 13.52 6.99 -25.87
C PRO A 85 14.26 8.24 -25.37
N ASP A 86 15.59 8.15 -25.26
CA ASP A 86 16.50 9.25 -24.89
C ASP A 86 16.28 9.90 -23.52
N THR A 87 15.49 9.28 -22.64
CA THR A 87 15.22 9.81 -21.29
C THR A 87 16.18 9.24 -20.24
N VAL A 88 16.08 7.94 -19.95
CA VAL A 88 16.86 7.29 -18.89
C VAL A 88 18.20 6.80 -19.44
N GLN A 89 19.30 7.43 -19.01
CA GLN A 89 20.66 7.09 -19.46
C GLN A 89 21.43 6.18 -18.49
N SER A 90 20.96 6.00 -17.26
CA SER A 90 21.59 5.10 -16.29
C SER A 90 21.26 3.63 -16.57
N PRO A 91 22.27 2.75 -16.72
CA PRO A 91 22.07 1.31 -16.83
C PRO A 91 21.36 0.70 -15.61
N GLU A 92 21.64 1.23 -14.41
CA GLU A 92 21.05 0.79 -13.14
C GLU A 92 19.54 1.07 -13.11
N LEU A 93 19.14 2.30 -13.45
CA LEU A 93 17.73 2.68 -13.55
C LEU A 93 17.01 1.87 -14.64
N THR A 94 17.65 1.67 -15.80
CA THR A 94 17.12 0.83 -16.87
C THR A 94 16.88 -0.62 -16.41
N SER A 95 17.80 -1.18 -15.61
CA SER A 95 17.65 -2.51 -15.03
C SER A 95 16.42 -2.60 -14.11
N MET A 96 16.21 -1.58 -13.28
CA MET A 96 15.07 -1.49 -12.38
C MET A 96 13.73 -1.41 -13.14
N ILE A 97 13.66 -0.60 -14.20
CA ILE A 97 12.48 -0.51 -15.08
C ILE A 97 12.14 -1.89 -15.68
N ARG A 98 13.16 -2.59 -16.20
CA ARG A 98 13.01 -3.92 -16.79
C ARG A 98 12.57 -4.95 -15.78
N MET A 99 13.09 -4.91 -14.55
CA MET A 99 12.65 -5.77 -13.47
C MET A 99 11.16 -5.54 -13.21
N ASN A 100 10.76 -4.29 -12.98
CA ASN A 100 9.36 -3.93 -12.73
C ASN A 100 8.46 -4.35 -13.88
N ARG A 101 8.85 -4.12 -15.14
CA ARG A 101 8.08 -4.55 -16.32
C ARG A 101 7.95 -6.08 -16.38
N ARG A 102 9.02 -6.83 -16.10
CA ARG A 102 8.94 -8.31 -16.07
C ARG A 102 7.94 -8.81 -15.03
N LEU A 103 7.92 -8.17 -13.87
CA LEU A 103 7.08 -8.56 -12.72
C LEU A 103 5.63 -8.06 -12.84
N THR A 104 5.42 -6.89 -13.45
CA THR A 104 4.12 -6.20 -13.45
C THR A 104 3.46 -6.06 -14.83
N ALA A 105 4.21 -6.37 -15.90
CA ALA A 105 3.89 -6.05 -17.29
C ALA A 105 3.77 -4.54 -17.59
N MET A 106 4.02 -3.64 -16.63
CA MET A 106 3.90 -2.19 -16.83
C MET A 106 5.19 -1.58 -17.37
N THR A 107 5.10 -0.79 -18.44
CA THR A 107 6.20 0.05 -18.95
C THR A 107 6.37 1.33 -18.13
N ALA A 108 7.57 1.90 -18.15
CA ALA A 108 7.76 3.29 -17.75
C ALA A 108 7.25 4.22 -18.85
N THR A 109 6.75 5.38 -18.47
CA THR A 109 6.15 6.38 -19.35
C THR A 109 6.36 7.78 -18.78
N THR A 110 5.80 8.80 -19.41
CA THR A 110 5.89 10.18 -18.94
C THR A 110 4.62 10.68 -18.26
N GLY A 111 4.76 11.72 -17.45
CA GLY A 111 3.64 12.53 -16.99
C GLY A 111 4.10 13.84 -16.36
N SER A 112 3.22 14.83 -16.34
CA SER A 112 3.40 16.04 -15.54
C SER A 112 2.94 15.79 -14.12
N VAL A 113 3.49 16.53 -13.16
CA VAL A 113 3.30 16.27 -11.73
C VAL A 113 2.95 17.55 -10.97
N LYS A 114 2.06 17.43 -9.99
CA LYS A 114 1.83 18.44 -8.95
C LYS A 114 1.66 17.75 -7.61
N LEU A 115 2.48 18.16 -6.62
CA LEU A 115 2.44 17.62 -5.27
C LEU A 115 1.40 18.36 -4.42
N HIS A 116 0.60 17.61 -3.67
CA HIS A 116 -0.36 18.12 -2.69
C HIS A 116 -0.04 17.52 -1.31
N SER A 117 0.22 18.37 -0.32
CA SER A 117 0.61 17.98 1.05
C SER A 117 -0.33 18.50 2.14
N ASP A 118 -1.20 19.47 1.84
CA ASP A 118 -2.28 19.86 2.75
C ASP A 118 -3.49 18.94 2.58
N TYR A 119 -3.97 18.40 3.69
CA TYR A 119 -4.99 17.35 3.69
C TYR A 119 -6.33 17.81 3.10
N ASP A 120 -6.80 18.99 3.49
CA ASP A 120 -8.13 19.48 3.11
C ASP A 120 -8.09 20.11 1.71
N GLU A 121 -7.02 20.83 1.38
CA GLU A 121 -6.78 21.36 0.03
C GLU A 121 -6.66 20.23 -1.00
N THR A 122 -6.07 19.09 -0.64
CA THR A 122 -6.00 17.91 -1.53
C THR A 122 -7.39 17.37 -1.86
N ILE A 123 -8.29 17.31 -0.88
CA ILE A 123 -9.68 16.86 -1.10
C ILE A 123 -10.43 17.86 -1.98
N GLN A 124 -10.21 19.15 -1.77
CA GLN A 124 -10.77 20.20 -2.62
C GLN A 124 -10.25 20.10 -4.06
N ALA A 125 -8.93 19.92 -4.26
CA ALA A 125 -8.33 19.78 -5.58
C ALA A 125 -8.87 18.54 -6.32
N MET A 126 -9.07 17.42 -5.63
CA MET A 126 -9.73 16.24 -6.19
C MET A 126 -11.19 16.53 -6.59
N ALA A 127 -11.94 17.27 -5.76
CA ALA A 127 -13.32 17.65 -6.06
C ALA A 127 -13.41 18.59 -7.28
N ASP A 128 -12.52 19.59 -7.36
CA ASP A 128 -12.45 20.54 -8.48
C ASP A 128 -12.09 19.83 -9.79
N ALA A 129 -11.22 18.82 -9.72
CA ALA A 129 -10.87 17.99 -10.87
C ALA A 129 -12.05 17.10 -11.32
N VAL A 130 -12.81 16.52 -10.38
CA VAL A 130 -14.05 15.77 -10.67
C VAL A 130 -15.13 16.65 -11.31
N ASP A 131 -15.22 17.92 -10.93
CA ASP A 131 -16.17 18.86 -11.55
C ASP A 131 -15.86 19.16 -13.02
N GLN A 132 -14.61 18.94 -13.45
CA GLN A 132 -14.18 19.11 -14.84
C GLN A 132 -14.39 17.85 -15.69
N ALA A 133 -14.71 16.72 -15.07
CA ALA A 133 -14.90 15.44 -15.75
C ALA A 133 -16.03 15.48 -16.78
N ARG A 134 -15.81 14.82 -17.92
CA ARG A 134 -16.72 14.77 -19.08
C ARG A 134 -17.23 13.37 -19.39
N ASP A 135 -16.40 12.35 -19.26
CA ASP A 135 -16.70 10.98 -19.69
C ASP A 135 -16.83 10.05 -18.49
N TYR A 136 -15.79 9.97 -17.65
CA TYR A 136 -15.80 9.09 -16.48
C TYR A 136 -14.90 9.54 -15.33
N VAL A 137 -15.27 9.11 -14.13
CA VAL A 137 -14.47 9.23 -12.91
C VAL A 137 -14.33 7.85 -12.28
N HIS A 138 -13.09 7.38 -12.13
CA HIS A 138 -12.76 6.15 -11.42
C HIS A 138 -12.10 6.50 -10.08
N VAL A 139 -12.74 6.07 -8.99
CA VAL A 139 -12.28 6.30 -7.63
C VAL A 139 -11.95 4.95 -6.99
N GLN A 140 -10.75 4.79 -6.47
CA GLN A 140 -10.35 3.62 -5.70
C GLN A 140 -9.59 4.04 -4.46
N ILE A 141 -10.21 3.89 -3.28
CA ILE A 141 -9.62 4.37 -2.03
C ILE A 141 -9.85 3.33 -0.93
N TYR A 142 -8.80 3.03 -0.16
CA TYR A 142 -8.87 2.08 0.96
C TYR A 142 -9.98 2.40 1.96
N ILE A 143 -9.88 3.57 2.61
CA ILE A 143 -10.83 4.00 3.62
C ILE A 143 -11.67 5.14 3.05
N VAL A 144 -12.99 4.94 3.08
CA VAL A 144 -13.98 5.90 2.58
C VAL A 144 -15.07 6.09 3.62
N ALA A 145 -15.29 7.33 4.01
CA ALA A 145 -16.42 7.73 4.84
C ALA A 145 -16.90 9.12 4.40
N TRP A 146 -18.22 9.28 4.35
CA TRP A 146 -18.83 10.55 4.00
C TRP A 146 -19.08 11.36 5.28
N ASP A 147 -18.21 12.34 5.52
CA ASP A 147 -18.19 13.27 6.65
C ASP A 147 -18.08 14.72 6.17
N ASP A 148 -17.91 15.67 7.09
CA ASP A 148 -17.91 17.10 6.77
C ASP A 148 -16.71 17.50 5.91
N THR A 149 -15.56 16.84 6.08
CA THR A 149 -14.35 17.11 5.28
C THR A 149 -14.49 16.54 3.87
N THR A 150 -15.09 15.36 3.74
CA THR A 150 -15.23 14.68 2.43
C THR A 150 -16.49 15.06 1.67
N ASP A 151 -17.42 15.81 2.27
CA ASP A 151 -18.70 16.15 1.61
C ASP A 151 -18.47 16.82 0.26
N VAL A 152 -17.50 17.74 0.18
CA VAL A 152 -17.20 18.44 -1.09
C VAL A 152 -16.85 17.49 -2.23
N PHE A 153 -16.09 16.43 -1.95
CA PHE A 153 -15.72 15.42 -2.94
C PHE A 153 -16.93 14.61 -3.40
N PHE A 154 -17.76 14.12 -2.48
CA PHE A 154 -18.95 13.36 -2.85
C PHE A 154 -20.01 14.21 -3.55
N ARG A 155 -20.12 15.50 -3.22
CA ARG A 155 -20.96 16.44 -3.95
C ARG A 155 -20.45 16.69 -5.36
N ALA A 156 -19.13 16.71 -5.57
CA ALA A 156 -18.57 16.75 -6.92
C ALA A 156 -18.92 15.49 -7.71
N LEU A 157 -18.86 14.29 -7.09
CA LEU A 157 -19.32 13.05 -7.74
C LEU A 157 -20.82 13.10 -8.10
N GLU A 158 -21.67 13.61 -7.20
CA GLU A 158 -23.10 13.81 -7.47
C GLU A 158 -23.32 14.75 -8.67
N ARG A 159 -22.60 15.87 -8.73
CA ARG A 159 -22.66 16.79 -9.88
C ARG A 159 -22.18 16.13 -11.16
N ALA A 160 -21.12 15.31 -11.11
CA ALA A 160 -20.62 14.57 -12.27
C ALA A 160 -21.69 13.59 -12.80
N VAL A 161 -22.31 12.80 -11.92
CA VAL A 161 -23.42 11.90 -12.30
C VAL A 161 -24.58 12.67 -12.93
N GLN A 162 -24.95 13.84 -12.38
CA GLN A 162 -26.01 14.68 -12.94
C GLN A 162 -25.68 15.22 -14.34
N ARG A 163 -24.40 15.41 -14.66
CA ARG A 163 -23.92 15.76 -16.01
C ARG A 163 -23.88 14.57 -16.97
N GLY A 164 -24.15 13.36 -16.49
CA GLY A 164 -24.08 12.13 -17.29
C GLY A 164 -22.70 11.46 -17.30
N VAL A 165 -21.76 11.90 -16.47
CA VAL A 165 -20.42 11.30 -16.32
C VAL A 165 -20.54 9.95 -15.62
N GLU A 166 -19.85 8.93 -16.12
CA GLU A 166 -19.82 7.62 -15.48
C GLU A 166 -18.94 7.63 -14.23
N VAL A 167 -19.52 7.51 -13.04
CA VAL A 167 -18.76 7.50 -11.79
C VAL A 167 -18.69 6.09 -11.19
N ARG A 168 -17.49 5.53 -11.12
CA ARG A 168 -17.19 4.21 -10.56
C ARG A 168 -16.36 4.32 -9.29
N LEU A 169 -16.81 3.73 -8.19
CA LEU A 169 -16.15 3.81 -6.88
C LEU A 169 -15.86 2.43 -6.28
N LEU A 170 -14.57 2.16 -6.02
CA LEU A 170 -14.08 1.00 -5.27
C LEU A 170 -13.57 1.42 -3.90
N PHE A 171 -13.95 0.67 -2.88
CA PHE A 171 -13.42 0.89 -1.53
C PHE A 171 -13.42 -0.36 -0.68
N ASP A 172 -12.54 -0.40 0.32
CA ASP A 172 -12.47 -1.53 1.24
C ASP A 172 -13.55 -1.41 2.31
N GLN A 173 -14.32 -2.49 2.42
CA GLN A 173 -15.41 -2.60 3.37
C GLN A 173 -14.92 -2.53 4.83
N VAL A 174 -13.89 -3.31 5.17
CA VAL A 174 -13.45 -3.51 6.57
C VAL A 174 -12.60 -2.35 7.06
N GLY A 175 -11.75 -1.79 6.19
CA GLY A 175 -11.04 -0.55 6.47
C GLY A 175 -11.99 0.58 6.84
N SER A 176 -13.13 0.65 6.14
CA SER A 176 -14.11 1.73 6.30
C SER A 176 -15.11 1.53 7.45
N TRP A 177 -15.35 0.30 7.91
CA TRP A 177 -16.40 -0.05 8.87
C TRP A 177 -16.41 0.72 10.20
N LYS A 178 -15.23 1.06 10.72
CA LYS A 178 -15.10 1.70 12.03
C LYS A 178 -15.43 3.19 12.02
N TYR A 179 -15.62 3.79 10.85
CA TYR A 179 -15.83 5.23 10.70
C TYR A 179 -17.31 5.61 10.68
N PRO A 180 -17.72 6.69 11.40
CA PRO A 180 -19.13 7.06 11.51
C PRO A 180 -19.85 7.26 10.16
N GLY A 181 -19.17 7.84 9.17
CA GLY A 181 -19.72 8.10 7.83
C GLY A 181 -20.03 6.83 7.02
N TYR A 182 -19.46 5.67 7.37
CA TYR A 182 -19.65 4.42 6.62
C TYR A 182 -21.10 3.89 6.69
N ARG A 183 -21.77 4.00 7.84
CA ARG A 183 -23.09 3.35 8.06
C ARG A 183 -24.16 3.76 7.05
N ARG A 184 -24.11 5.01 6.57
CA ARG A 184 -25.04 5.55 5.57
C ARG A 184 -24.42 5.66 4.17
N LEU A 185 -23.11 5.40 4.03
CA LEU A 185 -22.35 5.61 2.80
C LEU A 185 -23.00 4.92 1.60
N GLY A 186 -23.28 3.62 1.68
CA GLY A 186 -23.89 2.88 0.57
C GLY A 186 -25.25 3.43 0.14
N LYS A 187 -26.11 3.82 1.10
CA LYS A 187 -27.42 4.44 0.78
C LYS A 187 -27.25 5.80 0.12
N ARG A 188 -26.30 6.61 0.58
CA ARG A 188 -26.01 7.93 -0.01
C ARG A 188 -25.43 7.79 -1.42
N LEU A 189 -24.46 6.88 -1.62
CA LEU A 189 -23.88 6.60 -2.94
C LEU A 189 -24.94 6.13 -3.94
N THR A 190 -25.84 5.22 -3.53
CA THR A 190 -26.99 4.81 -4.37
C THR A 190 -27.90 6.00 -4.70
N ALA A 191 -28.18 6.88 -3.72
CA ALA A 191 -29.06 8.03 -3.93
C ALA A 191 -28.50 9.04 -4.94
N ILE A 192 -27.18 9.23 -4.98
CA ILE A 192 -26.50 10.13 -5.93
C ILE A 192 -26.13 9.44 -7.26
N GLY A 193 -26.50 8.18 -7.44
CA GLY A 193 -26.30 7.44 -8.70
C GLY A 193 -24.87 6.97 -8.99
N VAL A 194 -23.98 6.94 -7.99
CA VAL A 194 -22.61 6.41 -8.16
C VAL A 194 -22.66 4.88 -8.27
N ASP A 195 -21.98 4.32 -9.28
CA ASP A 195 -21.75 2.87 -9.37
C ASP A 195 -20.62 2.50 -8.42
N PHE A 196 -20.91 1.73 -7.37
CA PHE A 196 -19.91 1.38 -6.37
C PHE A 196 -19.86 -0.12 -6.08
N HIS A 197 -18.65 -0.59 -5.82
CA HIS A 197 -18.39 -1.95 -5.37
C HIS A 197 -17.43 -1.98 -4.18
N LEU A 198 -17.65 -2.98 -3.34
CA LEU A 198 -16.77 -3.26 -2.22
C LEU A 198 -15.61 -4.12 -2.69
N MET A 199 -14.39 -3.69 -2.39
CA MET A 199 -13.20 -4.52 -2.53
C MET A 199 -13.17 -5.58 -1.42
N LEU A 200 -12.88 -6.82 -1.81
CA LEU A 200 -12.72 -7.97 -0.90
C LEU A 200 -13.84 -8.05 0.17
N PRO A 201 -15.13 -8.08 -0.26
CA PRO A 201 -16.24 -7.95 0.68
C PRO A 201 -16.32 -9.16 1.62
N LEU A 202 -16.62 -8.88 2.88
CA LEU A 202 -16.92 -9.88 3.91
C LEU A 202 -18.44 -9.91 4.13
N GLN A 203 -19.13 -10.73 3.34
CA GLN A 203 -20.58 -10.91 3.39
C GLN A 203 -20.92 -12.41 3.45
N PRO A 204 -20.70 -13.07 4.61
CA PRO A 204 -20.91 -14.52 4.76
C PRO A 204 -22.35 -14.94 4.43
N PHE A 205 -23.34 -14.13 4.80
CA PHE A 205 -24.76 -14.37 4.50
C PHE A 205 -25.12 -14.31 3.00
N ARG A 206 -24.23 -13.78 2.16
CA ARG A 206 -24.36 -13.75 0.69
C ARG A 206 -23.40 -14.71 0.01
N TRP A 207 -22.81 -15.65 0.75
CA TRP A 207 -21.78 -16.58 0.27
C TRP A 207 -20.55 -15.89 -0.34
N ARG A 208 -20.30 -14.62 0.05
CA ARG A 208 -19.10 -13.86 -0.32
C ARG A 208 -18.19 -13.80 0.90
N PHE A 209 -17.43 -14.85 1.12
CA PHE A 209 -16.41 -14.90 2.16
C PHE A 209 -15.02 -14.75 1.53
N ARG A 210 -14.27 -13.77 1.98
CA ARG A 210 -12.89 -13.50 1.56
C ARG A 210 -11.97 -13.59 2.76
N ARG A 211 -10.68 -13.78 2.49
CA ARG A 211 -9.63 -13.71 3.50
C ARG A 211 -9.67 -12.34 4.19
N PRO A 212 -9.96 -12.25 5.49
CA PRO A 212 -10.16 -10.97 6.17
C PRO A 212 -8.84 -10.20 6.36
N ASP A 213 -7.71 -10.88 6.29
CA ASP A 213 -6.35 -10.36 6.33
C ASP A 213 -5.95 -9.63 5.04
N LEU A 214 -6.61 -9.89 3.91
CA LEU A 214 -6.34 -9.20 2.65
C LEU A 214 -7.16 -7.92 2.56
N ARG A 215 -6.50 -6.82 2.21
CA ARG A 215 -7.15 -5.51 2.05
C ARG A 215 -6.65 -4.79 0.80
N ASN A 216 -7.51 -3.95 0.22
CA ASN A 216 -7.09 -3.07 -0.87
C ASN A 216 -6.68 -1.72 -0.31
N HIS A 217 -5.39 -1.44 -0.32
CA HIS A 217 -4.82 -0.22 0.24
C HIS A 217 -4.60 0.87 -0.82
N ARG A 218 -4.92 0.63 -2.09
CA ARG A 218 -4.70 1.60 -3.18
C ARG A 218 -5.54 2.86 -3.01
N LYS A 219 -5.00 3.97 -3.49
CA LYS A 219 -5.59 5.32 -3.45
C LYS A 219 -5.35 5.96 -4.80
N LEU A 220 -6.33 5.84 -5.67
CA LEU A 220 -6.31 6.28 -7.06
C LEU A 220 -7.60 7.08 -7.33
N LEU A 221 -7.44 8.20 -8.00
CA LEU A 221 -8.52 8.92 -8.68
C LEU A 221 -8.09 9.04 -10.14
N ILE A 222 -8.96 8.70 -11.09
CA ILE A 222 -8.72 8.87 -12.52
C ILE A 222 -9.93 9.61 -13.10
N ILE A 223 -9.67 10.65 -13.89
CA ILE A 223 -10.67 11.51 -14.52
C ILE A 223 -10.39 11.52 -16.02
N ASP A 224 -11.36 11.01 -16.79
CA ASP A 224 -11.34 10.93 -18.26
C ASP A 224 -10.09 10.26 -18.86
N GLY A 225 -9.30 9.55 -18.05
CA GLY A 225 -8.03 8.94 -18.46
C GLY A 225 -6.90 9.95 -18.70
N GLN A 226 -7.13 11.23 -18.43
CA GLN A 226 -6.19 12.33 -18.72
C GLN A 226 -5.52 12.89 -17.47
N ARG A 227 -6.26 12.91 -16.36
CA ARG A 227 -5.80 13.41 -15.06
C ARG A 227 -6.01 12.34 -14.00
N GLY A 228 -5.08 12.21 -13.07
CA GLY A 228 -5.21 11.28 -11.96
C GLY A 228 -4.53 11.74 -10.68
N PHE A 229 -4.92 11.17 -9.56
CA PHE A 229 -4.30 11.38 -8.25
C PHE A 229 -3.87 10.04 -7.67
N ILE A 230 -2.67 10.00 -7.09
CA ILE A 230 -2.12 8.82 -6.42
C ILE A 230 -1.39 9.26 -5.15
N GLY A 231 -1.46 8.46 -4.08
CA GLY A 231 -0.75 8.78 -2.85
C GLY A 231 -1.19 7.99 -1.63
N SER A 232 -1.03 8.61 -0.46
CA SER A 232 -1.20 7.97 0.84
C SER A 232 -2.50 8.33 1.55
N GLN A 233 -3.21 9.37 1.07
CA GLN A 233 -4.40 9.94 1.68
C GLN A 233 -5.66 9.07 1.50
N ASN A 234 -6.40 8.89 2.59
CA ASN A 234 -7.73 8.28 2.56
C ASN A 234 -8.83 9.32 2.35
N MET A 235 -10.03 8.89 1.96
CA MET A 235 -11.19 9.78 1.79
C MET A 235 -12.04 9.77 3.07
N ILE A 236 -11.48 10.35 4.12
CA ILE A 236 -12.14 10.63 5.42
C ILE A 236 -11.55 11.90 6.03
N ALA A 237 -12.16 12.47 7.06
CA ALA A 237 -11.55 13.56 7.80
C ALA A 237 -10.17 13.19 8.38
N SER A 238 -9.22 14.13 8.35
CA SER A 238 -7.82 13.94 8.77
C SER A 238 -7.67 13.46 10.22
N HIS A 239 -8.63 13.76 11.09
CA HIS A 239 -8.66 13.32 12.48
C HIS A 239 -9.23 11.91 12.68
N TYR A 240 -9.78 11.28 11.63
CA TYR A 240 -10.22 9.88 11.51
C TYR A 240 -11.29 9.38 12.52
N THR A 241 -11.29 9.79 13.79
CA THR A 241 -12.37 9.53 14.75
C THR A 241 -12.64 10.75 15.63
N PRO A 242 -13.87 10.93 16.15
CA PRO A 242 -14.17 12.03 17.08
C PRO A 242 -13.24 12.09 18.30
N ARG A 243 -12.80 10.93 18.80
CA ARG A 243 -11.85 10.81 19.93
C ARG A 243 -10.46 11.37 19.58
N ASN A 244 -10.05 11.27 18.33
CA ASN A 244 -8.76 11.79 17.88
C ASN A 244 -8.84 13.28 17.60
N ARG A 245 -9.99 13.77 17.11
CA ARG A 245 -10.30 15.21 17.05
C ARG A 245 -10.12 15.87 18.41
N SER A 246 -10.67 15.29 19.48
CA SER A 246 -10.51 15.82 20.84
C SER A 246 -9.08 15.77 21.38
N LYS A 247 -8.20 14.94 20.77
CA LYS A 247 -6.77 14.86 21.10
C LYS A 247 -5.88 15.70 20.18
N GLY A 248 -6.46 16.44 19.23
CA GLY A 248 -5.72 17.17 18.20
C GLY A 248 -4.99 16.28 17.19
N ARG A 249 -5.24 14.96 17.19
CA ARG A 249 -4.55 14.03 16.31
C ARG A 249 -5.13 14.10 14.90
N HIS A 250 -4.24 14.15 13.92
CA HIS A 250 -4.58 14.20 12.50
C HIS A 250 -3.49 13.54 11.67
N TRP A 251 -3.84 12.97 10.52
CA TRP A 251 -2.89 12.43 9.56
C TRP A 251 -2.26 13.54 8.72
N VAL A 252 -0.97 13.40 8.47
CA VAL A 252 -0.20 14.18 7.49
C VAL A 252 0.11 13.23 6.34
N ASP A 253 -0.50 13.48 5.18
CA ASP A 253 -0.45 12.62 4.01
C ASP A 253 0.08 13.40 2.80
N VAL A 254 0.37 12.67 1.73
CA VAL A 254 0.77 13.28 0.46
C VAL A 254 0.02 12.63 -0.71
N MET A 255 -0.39 13.45 -1.66
CA MET A 255 -0.96 13.02 -2.94
C MET A 255 -0.21 13.71 -4.07
N VAL A 256 -0.11 13.03 -5.20
CA VAL A 256 0.42 13.61 -6.45
C VAL A 256 -0.69 13.60 -7.48
N GLU A 257 -0.97 14.77 -8.03
CA GLU A 257 -1.76 14.96 -9.24
C GLU A 257 -0.85 14.74 -10.45
N LEU A 258 -1.35 13.96 -11.40
CA LEU A 258 -0.64 13.52 -12.59
C LEU A 258 -1.48 13.80 -13.83
N GLU A 259 -0.84 14.23 -14.91
CA GLU A 259 -1.43 14.24 -16.24
C GLU A 259 -0.52 13.54 -17.25
N GLY A 260 -1.12 13.13 -18.37
CA GLY A 260 -0.42 12.47 -19.47
C GLY A 260 -0.45 10.93 -19.40
N PRO A 261 0.42 10.25 -20.16
CA PRO A 261 0.37 8.79 -20.35
C PRO A 261 0.39 7.95 -19.08
N ILE A 262 1.03 8.45 -18.00
CA ILE A 262 1.08 7.75 -16.70
C ILE A 262 -0.32 7.45 -16.14
N VAL A 263 -1.31 8.27 -16.48
CA VAL A 263 -2.71 8.11 -16.05
C VAL A 263 -3.33 6.85 -16.66
N ALA A 264 -2.94 6.44 -17.88
CA ALA A 264 -3.39 5.18 -18.47
C ALA A 264 -2.84 3.95 -17.72
N SER A 265 -1.62 4.03 -17.19
CA SER A 265 -1.05 2.99 -16.33
C SER A 265 -1.80 2.90 -15.00
N MET A 266 -2.19 4.04 -14.40
CA MET A 266 -3.06 4.06 -13.22
C MET A 266 -4.44 3.46 -13.52
N ASN A 267 -5.04 3.83 -14.65
CA ASN A 267 -6.36 3.35 -15.05
C ASN A 267 -6.35 1.84 -15.31
N THR A 268 -5.26 1.30 -15.85
CA THR A 268 -5.06 -0.15 -16.00
C THR A 268 -5.16 -0.87 -14.65
N VAL A 269 -4.56 -0.33 -13.59
CA VAL A 269 -4.65 -0.90 -12.23
C VAL A 269 -6.10 -0.88 -11.73
N PHE A 270 -6.80 0.23 -11.91
CA PHE A 270 -8.21 0.36 -11.53
C PHE A 270 -9.10 -0.64 -12.28
N VAL A 271 -8.99 -0.71 -13.62
CA VAL A 271 -9.82 -1.58 -14.46
C VAL A 271 -9.66 -3.05 -14.09
N VAL A 272 -8.43 -3.49 -13.78
CA VAL A 272 -8.20 -4.85 -13.31
C VAL A 272 -8.94 -5.12 -12.00
N ASP A 273 -8.82 -4.24 -11.01
CA ASP A 273 -9.51 -4.40 -9.73
C ASP A 273 -11.04 -4.30 -9.88
N TRP A 274 -11.52 -3.36 -10.70
CA TRP A 274 -12.94 -3.19 -11.02
C TRP A 274 -13.52 -4.47 -11.60
N SER A 275 -12.87 -5.04 -12.63
CA SER A 275 -13.32 -6.27 -13.29
C SER A 275 -13.40 -7.47 -12.35
N GLN A 276 -12.57 -7.50 -11.29
CA GLN A 276 -12.63 -8.56 -10.29
C GLN A 276 -13.93 -8.53 -9.48
N GLU A 277 -14.49 -7.34 -9.23
CA GLU A 277 -15.70 -7.17 -8.42
C GLU A 277 -16.97 -6.98 -9.26
N SER A 278 -16.90 -6.28 -10.39
CA SER A 278 -18.03 -5.96 -11.28
C SER A 278 -18.23 -6.95 -12.43
N HIS A 279 -17.16 -7.64 -12.85
CA HIS A 279 -17.09 -8.46 -14.07
C HIS A 279 -17.18 -7.68 -15.39
N ILE A 280 -17.08 -6.35 -15.32
CA ILE A 280 -17.04 -5.44 -16.46
C ILE A 280 -15.61 -4.93 -16.62
N VAL A 281 -15.14 -4.84 -17.86
CA VAL A 281 -13.85 -4.23 -18.21
C VAL A 281 -14.14 -2.91 -18.91
N PRO A 282 -14.02 -1.76 -18.22
CA PRO A 282 -14.15 -0.46 -18.86
C PRO A 282 -13.08 -0.29 -19.94
N GLU A 283 -13.48 0.26 -21.08
CA GLU A 283 -12.55 0.72 -22.10
C GLU A 283 -12.02 2.10 -21.73
N PHE A 284 -10.79 2.39 -22.11
CA PHE A 284 -10.19 3.70 -21.94
C PHE A 284 -9.12 3.92 -23.00
N GLU A 285 -8.90 5.18 -23.33
CA GLU A 285 -7.84 5.60 -24.25
C GLU A 285 -6.53 5.85 -23.49
N VAL A 286 -5.42 5.68 -24.20
CA VAL A 286 -4.10 6.02 -23.71
C VAL A 286 -3.79 7.43 -24.19
N PRO A 287 -3.57 8.41 -23.29
CA PRO A 287 -3.16 9.75 -23.70
C PRO A 287 -1.86 9.67 -24.53
N PRO A 288 -1.69 10.57 -25.52
CA PRO A 288 -0.45 10.64 -26.29
C PRO A 288 0.74 10.91 -25.37
N ALA A 289 1.91 10.43 -25.78
CA ALA A 289 3.16 10.72 -25.08
C ALA A 289 3.35 12.23 -24.93
N ASP A 290 3.66 12.66 -23.70
CA ASP A 290 3.94 14.07 -23.39
C ASP A 290 5.35 14.22 -22.80
N HIS A 291 5.84 15.44 -22.73
CA HIS A 291 7.04 15.78 -21.98
C HIS A 291 6.74 15.80 -20.48
N GLY A 292 7.70 15.40 -19.65
CA GLY A 292 7.53 15.41 -18.20
C GLY A 292 8.45 14.42 -17.50
N ASP A 293 8.08 14.11 -16.27
CA ASP A 293 8.78 13.16 -15.42
C ASP A 293 8.66 11.76 -16.02
N VAL A 294 9.75 10.98 -15.96
CA VAL A 294 9.75 9.57 -16.35
C VAL A 294 9.40 8.74 -15.14
N MET A 295 8.28 8.02 -15.25
CA MET A 295 7.64 7.34 -14.13
C MET A 295 7.18 5.94 -14.51
N GLN A 296 7.02 5.07 -13.52
CA GLN A 296 6.49 3.72 -13.69
C GLN A 296 5.53 3.38 -12.57
N ILE A 297 4.31 2.94 -12.93
CA ILE A 297 3.36 2.38 -11.98
C ILE A 297 3.75 0.92 -11.67
N VAL A 298 3.91 0.62 -10.39
CA VAL A 298 4.26 -0.71 -9.88
C VAL A 298 3.12 -1.19 -8.97
N PRO A 299 2.14 -1.92 -9.51
CA PRO A 299 1.09 -2.54 -8.70
C PRO A 299 1.60 -3.77 -7.96
N SER A 300 1.02 -4.04 -6.80
CA SER A 300 1.31 -5.25 -6.02
C SER A 300 0.06 -5.81 -5.34
N GLY A 301 0.20 -6.99 -4.73
CA GLY A 301 -0.86 -7.65 -3.96
C GLY A 301 -0.93 -9.17 -4.18
N PRO A 302 -1.94 -9.84 -3.62
CA PRO A 302 -2.01 -11.30 -3.52
C PRO A 302 -1.89 -12.09 -4.82
N GLY A 303 -2.29 -11.54 -5.97
CA GLY A 303 -2.09 -12.21 -7.26
C GLY A 303 -0.78 -11.85 -7.98
N PHE A 304 0.13 -11.11 -7.33
CA PHE A 304 1.52 -10.97 -7.74
C PHE A 304 2.39 -11.92 -6.91
N SER A 305 2.57 -13.16 -7.37
CA SER A 305 3.35 -14.18 -6.63
C SER A 305 4.86 -13.89 -6.53
N THR A 306 5.34 -12.85 -7.20
CA THR A 306 6.76 -12.49 -7.29
C THR A 306 7.14 -11.25 -6.46
N GLU A 307 6.21 -10.72 -5.65
CA GLU A 307 6.44 -9.63 -4.69
C GLU A 307 7.12 -8.38 -5.33
N PRO A 308 6.55 -7.79 -6.41
CA PRO A 308 7.16 -6.66 -7.11
C PRO A 308 7.44 -5.45 -6.21
N ASN A 309 6.59 -5.25 -5.21
CA ASN A 309 6.71 -4.14 -4.27
C ASN A 309 8.01 -4.23 -3.45
N LEU A 310 8.21 -5.35 -2.77
CA LEU A 310 9.41 -5.57 -1.94
C LEU A 310 10.68 -5.50 -2.78
N ARG A 311 10.66 -6.10 -3.97
CA ARG A 311 11.80 -6.07 -4.89
C ARG A 311 12.14 -4.65 -5.33
N LEU A 312 11.14 -3.83 -5.66
CA LEU A 312 11.35 -2.42 -5.98
C LEU A 312 12.04 -1.68 -4.83
N PHE A 313 11.49 -1.76 -3.61
CA PHE A 313 12.10 -1.07 -2.46
C PHE A 313 13.53 -1.56 -2.19
N ASN A 314 13.78 -2.86 -2.22
CA ASN A 314 15.13 -3.41 -2.01
C ASN A 314 16.12 -2.95 -3.08
N GLU A 315 15.73 -2.98 -4.37
CA GLU A 315 16.59 -2.48 -5.45
C GLU A 315 16.90 -0.99 -5.29
N MET A 316 15.95 -0.17 -4.84
CA MET A 316 16.22 1.25 -4.56
C MET A 316 17.18 1.44 -3.37
N ILE A 317 17.08 0.62 -2.32
CA ILE A 317 18.00 0.66 -1.18
C ILE A 317 19.42 0.21 -1.60
N HIS A 318 19.53 -0.75 -2.51
CA HIS A 318 20.81 -1.17 -3.09
C HIS A 318 21.38 -0.15 -4.10
N HIS A 319 20.50 0.59 -4.78
CA HIS A 319 20.87 1.68 -5.68
C HIS A 319 21.59 2.79 -4.93
N ALA A 320 21.06 3.21 -3.76
CA ALA A 320 21.61 4.32 -2.96
C ALA A 320 23.13 4.19 -2.70
N LYS A 321 23.86 5.25 -3.06
CA LYS A 321 25.32 5.40 -2.92
C LYS A 321 25.73 6.42 -1.87
N ASN A 322 24.96 7.48 -1.69
CA ASN A 322 25.29 8.60 -0.80
C ASN A 322 24.21 8.84 0.25
N GLN A 323 22.93 8.84 -0.15
CA GLN A 323 21.83 9.15 0.75
C GLN A 323 20.58 8.31 0.44
N LEU A 324 19.90 7.86 1.49
CA LEU A 324 18.64 7.14 1.42
C LEU A 324 17.68 7.77 2.44
N ILE A 325 16.52 8.22 1.98
CA ILE A 325 15.48 8.82 2.83
C ILE A 325 14.24 7.96 2.73
N MET A 326 13.72 7.50 3.86
CA MET A 326 12.54 6.66 3.95
C MET A 326 11.49 7.34 4.83
N CYS A 327 10.27 7.49 4.34
CA CYS A 327 9.12 7.95 5.11
C CYS A 327 8.05 6.86 5.08
N SER A 328 7.68 6.36 6.26
CA SER A 328 6.60 5.38 6.39
C SER A 328 5.91 5.55 7.75
N PRO A 329 4.57 5.53 7.83
CA PRO A 329 3.87 5.49 9.12
C PRO A 329 4.26 4.25 9.92
N TYR A 330 4.52 3.14 9.21
CA TYR A 330 4.87 1.84 9.77
C TYR A 330 6.08 1.25 9.02
N PHE A 331 7.21 1.15 9.71
CA PHE A 331 8.43 0.52 9.27
C PHE A 331 8.61 -0.79 10.05
N ILE A 332 8.07 -1.86 9.48
CA ILE A 332 8.13 -3.22 10.03
C ILE A 332 8.72 -4.09 8.91
N PRO A 333 10.02 -3.89 8.60
CA PRO A 333 10.65 -4.46 7.42
C PRO A 333 10.66 -5.99 7.52
N ASP A 334 10.61 -6.66 6.37
CA ASP A 334 10.98 -8.06 6.32
C ASP A 334 12.51 -8.22 6.45
N GLU A 335 12.98 -9.45 6.54
CA GLU A 335 14.39 -9.77 6.69
C GLU A 335 15.24 -9.16 5.56
N SER A 336 14.76 -9.26 4.30
CA SER A 336 15.52 -8.75 3.15
C SER A 336 15.65 -7.22 3.15
N MET A 337 14.58 -6.50 3.48
CA MET A 337 14.63 -5.04 3.59
C MET A 337 15.50 -4.59 4.77
N LEU A 338 15.40 -5.25 5.93
CA LEU A 338 16.22 -4.91 7.10
C LEU A 338 17.71 -5.09 6.79
N GLU A 339 18.08 -6.18 6.14
CA GLU A 339 19.46 -6.42 5.69
C GLU A 339 19.89 -5.40 4.64
N ALA A 340 19.03 -5.02 3.69
CA ALA A 340 19.34 -4.02 2.68
C ALA A 340 19.61 -2.65 3.30
N VAL A 341 18.77 -2.22 4.26
CA VAL A 341 18.90 -0.94 4.97
C VAL A 341 20.18 -0.90 5.81
N THR A 342 20.42 -1.93 6.62
CA THR A 342 21.63 -1.98 7.46
C THR A 342 22.89 -2.09 6.61
N SER A 343 22.85 -2.86 5.51
CA SER A 343 23.94 -2.91 4.52
C SER A 343 24.21 -1.56 3.88
N ALA A 344 23.18 -0.74 3.62
CA ALA A 344 23.39 0.62 3.11
C ALA A 344 24.18 1.47 4.11
N CYS A 345 23.83 1.40 5.39
CA CYS A 345 24.59 2.09 6.45
C CYS A 345 26.05 1.63 6.50
N TYR A 346 26.29 0.31 6.46
CA TYR A 346 27.66 -0.24 6.47
C TYR A 346 28.47 0.07 5.21
N ARG A 347 27.82 0.40 4.09
CA ARG A 347 28.49 0.95 2.89
C ARG A 347 28.84 2.44 3.02
N GLY A 348 28.42 3.11 4.09
CA GLY A 348 28.61 4.55 4.30
C GLY A 348 27.52 5.41 3.69
N VAL A 349 26.38 4.84 3.28
CA VAL A 349 25.21 5.61 2.84
C VAL A 349 24.56 6.28 4.04
N ARG A 350 24.26 7.57 3.96
CA ARG A 350 23.48 8.27 4.99
C ARG A 350 22.02 7.84 4.89
N VAL A 351 21.56 7.04 5.85
CA VAL A 351 20.19 6.52 5.87
C VAL A 351 19.35 7.29 6.88
N GLU A 352 18.23 7.85 6.42
CA GLU A 352 17.27 8.60 7.23
C GLU A 352 15.91 7.91 7.20
N LEU A 353 15.31 7.71 8.37
CA LEU A 353 14.00 7.11 8.55
C LEU A 353 13.06 8.08 9.27
N LEU A 354 12.09 8.63 8.55
CA LEU A 354 11.02 9.47 9.07
C LEU A 354 9.81 8.63 9.47
N VAL A 355 9.42 8.74 10.73
CA VAL A 355 8.33 8.01 11.38
C VAL A 355 7.57 8.94 12.31
N SER A 356 6.36 8.56 12.73
CA SER A 356 5.63 9.33 13.76
C SER A 356 6.26 9.14 15.14
N GLU A 357 6.27 10.18 15.98
CA GLU A 357 6.59 10.05 17.41
C GLU A 357 5.58 9.16 18.14
N GLN A 358 4.30 9.22 17.73
CA GLN A 358 3.23 8.36 18.24
C GLN A 358 2.37 7.83 17.08
N ALA A 359 2.49 6.53 16.75
CA ALA A 359 1.62 5.95 15.72
C ALA A 359 0.14 5.96 16.14
N ASP A 360 -0.76 5.78 15.16
CA ASP A 360 -2.21 5.72 15.39
C ASP A 360 -2.70 4.38 15.97
N GLN A 361 -1.85 3.33 15.91
CA GLN A 361 -2.14 1.97 16.32
C GLN A 361 -1.08 1.45 17.29
N PHE A 362 -1.52 1.12 18.50
CA PHE A 362 -0.65 0.65 19.59
C PHE A 362 0.23 -0.56 19.21
N VAL A 363 -0.38 -1.61 18.66
CA VAL A 363 0.36 -2.84 18.28
C VAL A 363 1.44 -2.53 17.24
N VAL A 364 1.11 -1.66 16.27
CA VAL A 364 2.00 -1.31 15.17
C VAL A 364 3.15 -0.41 15.64
N ASP A 365 2.87 0.55 16.53
CA ASP A 365 3.88 1.41 17.18
C ASP A 365 4.99 0.59 17.85
N HIS A 366 4.56 -0.38 18.67
CA HIS A 366 5.45 -1.25 19.43
C HIS A 366 6.16 -2.28 18.53
N ALA A 367 5.49 -2.81 17.51
CA ALA A 367 6.11 -3.73 16.55
C ALA A 367 7.21 -3.02 15.75
N GLN A 368 6.98 -1.81 15.24
CA GLN A 368 7.99 -0.99 14.57
C GLN A 368 9.16 -0.66 15.51
N SER A 369 8.84 -0.21 16.72
CA SER A 369 9.83 0.12 17.76
C SER A 369 10.82 -1.01 18.03
N SER A 370 10.38 -2.27 17.91
CA SER A 370 11.25 -3.44 18.11
C SER A 370 12.44 -3.53 17.15
N TYR A 371 12.42 -2.80 16.03
CA TYR A 371 13.52 -2.75 15.05
C TYR A 371 14.48 -1.58 15.27
N TYR A 372 14.10 -0.57 16.06
CA TYR A 372 14.90 0.66 16.23
C TYR A 372 16.29 0.40 16.80
N GLN A 373 16.44 -0.58 17.70
CA GLN A 373 17.75 -0.90 18.26
C GLN A 373 18.74 -1.27 17.14
N THR A 374 18.36 -2.24 16.32
CA THR A 374 19.19 -2.73 15.21
C THR A 374 19.46 -1.65 14.17
N LEU A 375 18.48 -0.79 13.89
CA LEU A 375 18.64 0.31 12.93
C LEU A 375 19.60 1.39 13.46
N LEU A 376 19.44 1.81 14.71
CA LEU A 376 20.32 2.80 15.35
C LEU A 376 21.74 2.27 15.49
N GLU A 377 21.93 1.01 15.88
CA GLU A 377 23.24 0.36 15.95
C GLU A 377 23.92 0.24 14.58
N ALA A 378 23.16 0.07 13.49
CA ALA A 378 23.70 0.07 12.14
C ALA A 378 24.07 1.46 11.63
N GLY A 379 23.53 2.54 12.22
CA GLY A 379 23.79 3.93 11.83
C GLY A 379 22.63 4.63 11.09
N VAL A 380 21.40 4.12 11.20
CA VAL A 380 20.20 4.80 10.67
C VAL A 380 19.86 6.01 11.55
N HIS A 381 19.65 7.17 10.93
CA HIS A 381 19.11 8.36 11.58
C HIS A 381 17.58 8.28 11.63
N ILE A 382 17.00 8.11 12.81
CA ILE A 382 15.54 8.00 12.98
C ILE A 382 14.97 9.36 13.40
N TYR A 383 14.16 9.97 12.54
CA TYR A 383 13.47 11.22 12.81
C TYR A 383 12.00 10.96 13.18
N ARG A 384 11.60 11.39 14.38
CA ARG A 384 10.25 11.23 14.91
C ARG A 384 9.45 12.52 14.75
N TYR A 385 8.50 12.51 13.83
CA TYR A 385 7.59 13.61 13.54
C TYR A 385 6.69 13.89 14.74
N HIS A 386 6.61 15.17 15.13
CA HIS A 386 6.03 15.57 16.40
C HIS A 386 4.55 15.20 16.57
N ALA A 387 4.22 14.63 17.73
CA ALA A 387 2.84 14.48 18.17
C ALA A 387 2.18 15.86 18.38
N PRO A 388 0.86 16.03 18.19
CA PRO A 388 -0.16 14.98 18.01
C PRO A 388 -0.39 14.54 16.56
N ALA A 389 0.32 15.12 15.59
CA ALA A 389 0.22 14.74 14.19
C ALA A 389 0.77 13.33 13.96
N VAL A 390 0.23 12.64 12.97
CA VAL A 390 0.63 11.28 12.59
C VAL A 390 1.08 11.33 11.15
N LEU A 391 2.40 11.25 10.96
CA LEU A 391 3.01 11.17 9.64
C LEU A 391 2.59 9.88 8.95
N HIS A 392 1.79 10.03 7.89
CA HIS A 392 1.18 8.94 7.12
C HIS A 392 1.60 8.98 5.64
N SER A 393 2.47 9.90 5.23
CA SER A 393 3.16 9.85 3.93
C SER A 393 4.01 8.58 3.78
N LYS A 394 4.13 8.09 2.54
CA LYS A 394 4.80 6.84 2.18
C LYS A 394 5.67 7.06 0.96
N PHE A 395 6.96 7.22 1.17
CA PHE A 395 7.91 7.38 0.07
C PHE A 395 9.31 6.92 0.46
N LEU A 396 10.12 6.62 -0.55
CA LEU A 396 11.55 6.37 -0.44
C LEU A 396 12.27 7.15 -1.53
N ILE A 397 13.38 7.78 -1.19
CA ILE A 397 14.22 8.55 -2.10
C ILE A 397 15.65 8.04 -1.96
N ALA A 398 16.28 7.68 -3.06
CA ALA A 398 17.69 7.32 -3.12
C ALA A 398 18.45 8.36 -3.95
N ASP A 399 19.56 8.83 -3.39
CA ASP A 399 20.51 9.77 -3.99
C ASP A 399 19.86 11.02 -4.62
N PRO A 400 19.11 11.85 -3.86
CA PRO A 400 18.41 13.03 -4.38
C PRO A 400 19.34 14.02 -5.11
N HIS A 401 20.62 14.07 -4.75
CA HIS A 401 21.65 14.92 -5.34
C HIS A 401 22.56 14.19 -6.36
N GLY A 402 22.22 12.95 -6.73
CA GLY A 402 23.00 12.09 -7.63
C GLY A 402 22.15 11.49 -8.74
N VAL A 403 22.29 10.17 -8.97
CA VAL A 403 21.37 9.42 -9.85
C VAL A 403 20.09 9.17 -9.06
N ALA A 404 19.24 10.19 -8.99
CA ALA A 404 18.08 10.19 -8.11
C ALA A 404 16.99 9.22 -8.59
N VAL A 405 16.41 8.48 -7.65
CA VAL A 405 15.20 7.68 -7.88
C VAL A 405 14.32 7.80 -6.65
N SER A 406 13.02 7.94 -6.88
CA SER A 406 12.04 7.98 -5.79
C SER A 406 10.89 7.01 -6.05
N VAL A 407 10.24 6.59 -4.98
CA VAL A 407 8.97 5.86 -5.04
C VAL A 407 8.04 6.43 -4.00
N MET A 408 6.77 6.62 -4.36
CA MET A 408 5.72 7.01 -3.43
C MET A 408 4.43 6.25 -3.75
N GLY A 409 3.52 6.12 -2.80
CA GLY A 409 2.23 5.50 -3.08
C GLY A 409 1.47 5.08 -1.85
N SER A 410 0.75 3.98 -1.97
CA SER A 410 -0.08 3.46 -0.88
C SER A 410 0.66 2.50 0.05
N SER A 411 1.79 1.94 -0.40
CA SER A 411 2.54 0.91 0.31
C SER A 411 3.25 1.45 1.54
N ASN A 412 3.02 0.83 2.69
CA ASN A 412 3.95 0.97 3.82
C ASN A 412 5.21 0.14 3.56
N MET A 413 6.23 0.37 4.39
CA MET A 413 7.40 -0.50 4.49
C MET A 413 7.17 -1.59 5.53
N ASP A 414 6.13 -2.40 5.33
CA ASP A 414 5.75 -3.49 6.22
C ASP A 414 5.45 -4.81 5.48
N MET A 415 5.58 -5.93 6.20
CA MET A 415 5.36 -7.28 5.65
C MET A 415 3.97 -7.44 4.99
N ARG A 416 2.95 -6.75 5.51
CA ARG A 416 1.58 -6.83 4.98
C ARG A 416 1.46 -6.14 3.63
N SER A 417 2.05 -4.96 3.47
CA SER A 417 2.08 -4.18 2.23
C SER A 417 2.89 -4.87 1.14
N PHE A 418 3.87 -5.68 1.52
CA PHE A 418 4.69 -6.45 0.58
C PHE A 418 4.05 -7.77 0.14
N GLY A 419 3.36 -8.49 1.04
CA GLY A 419 2.87 -9.84 0.77
C GLY A 419 1.36 -9.99 0.62
N LEU A 420 0.56 -9.09 1.19
CA LEU A 420 -0.88 -9.32 1.41
C LEU A 420 -1.78 -8.20 0.89
N ASN A 421 -1.45 -6.94 1.10
CA ASN A 421 -2.31 -5.86 0.67
C ASN A 421 -2.15 -5.61 -0.83
N TYR A 422 -3.24 -5.23 -1.48
CA TYR A 422 -3.14 -4.62 -2.80
C TYR A 422 -2.60 -3.20 -2.62
N GLU A 423 -1.40 -2.95 -3.14
CA GLU A 423 -0.77 -1.63 -3.13
C GLU A 423 -0.52 -1.15 -4.56
N VAL A 424 -0.26 0.14 -4.68
CA VAL A 424 0.22 0.78 -5.90
C VAL A 424 1.31 1.78 -5.54
N SER A 425 2.42 1.69 -6.26
CA SER A 425 3.58 2.55 -6.09
C SER A 425 3.89 3.26 -7.42
N LEU A 426 4.23 4.53 -7.35
CA LEU A 426 4.72 5.35 -8.45
C LEU A 426 6.22 5.52 -8.27
N MET A 427 7.01 4.87 -9.12
CA MET A 427 8.45 5.05 -9.17
C MET A 427 8.78 6.18 -10.14
N THR A 428 9.58 7.15 -9.71
CA THR A 428 10.06 8.28 -10.52
C THR A 428 11.55 8.12 -10.76
N LEU A 429 11.95 8.13 -12.02
CA LEU A 429 13.33 7.89 -12.46
C LEU A 429 14.04 9.19 -12.85
N GLN A 430 13.29 10.17 -13.33
CA GLN A 430 13.79 11.45 -13.80
C GLN A 430 12.65 12.46 -13.72
N GLY A 431 12.97 13.70 -13.33
CA GLY A 431 12.02 14.81 -13.33
C GLY A 431 11.87 15.49 -11.99
N GLN A 432 10.81 16.29 -11.84
CA GLN A 432 10.59 17.20 -10.74
C GLN A 432 10.09 16.53 -9.47
N LEU A 433 9.34 15.42 -9.56
CA LEU A 433 8.67 14.80 -8.41
C LEU A 433 9.67 14.33 -7.34
N THR A 434 10.82 13.79 -7.73
CA THR A 434 11.86 13.40 -6.76
C THR A 434 12.37 14.60 -5.96
N HIS A 435 12.51 15.77 -6.58
CA HIS A 435 12.89 17.00 -5.90
C HIS A 435 11.79 17.49 -4.94
N LEU A 436 10.53 17.50 -5.39
CA LEU A 436 9.39 17.90 -4.56
C LEU A 436 9.24 17.00 -3.32
N LEU A 437 9.44 15.69 -3.47
CA LEU A 437 9.44 14.74 -2.36
C LEU A 437 10.64 14.97 -1.42
N TYR A 438 11.79 15.36 -1.94
CA TYR A 438 12.96 15.70 -1.14
C TYR A 438 12.72 16.95 -0.29
N GLU A 439 12.17 18.03 -0.87
CA GLU A 439 11.78 19.25 -0.13
C GLU A 439 10.73 18.95 0.95
N LEU A 440 9.74 18.10 0.63
CA LEU A 440 8.76 17.63 1.60
C LEU A 440 9.42 16.86 2.75
N ALA A 441 10.39 15.99 2.46
CA ALA A 441 11.11 15.22 3.46
C ALA A 441 11.92 16.12 4.41
N GLU A 442 12.60 17.14 3.89
CA GLU A 442 13.32 18.12 4.72
C GLU A 442 12.34 18.91 5.61
N THR A 443 11.18 19.32 5.07
CA THR A 443 10.12 19.96 5.87
C THR A 443 9.61 19.05 7.00
N TYR A 444 9.49 17.74 6.74
CA TYR A 444 9.12 16.78 7.78
C TYR A 444 10.19 16.61 8.85
N LYS A 445 11.46 16.59 8.44
CA LYS A 445 12.61 16.49 9.32
C LYS A 445 12.77 17.71 10.22
N GLU A 446 12.53 18.92 9.70
CA GLU A 446 12.48 20.16 10.50
C GLU A 446 11.42 20.10 11.62
N ASN A 447 10.32 19.36 11.37
CA ASN A 447 9.24 19.12 12.33
C ASN A 447 9.39 17.80 13.10
N SER A 448 10.61 17.29 13.23
CA SER A 448 10.91 16.02 13.88
C SER A 448 12.03 16.15 14.92
N THR A 449 12.07 15.20 15.85
CA THR A 449 13.22 14.99 16.74
C THR A 449 13.99 13.74 16.34
N GLU A 450 15.30 13.86 16.25
CA GLU A 450 16.17 12.71 16.05
C GLU A 450 16.19 11.83 17.31
N LEU A 451 15.91 10.53 17.14
CA LEU A 451 16.03 9.55 18.21
C LEU A 451 17.46 9.02 18.23
N THR A 452 18.15 9.21 19.35
CA THR A 452 19.52 8.70 19.52
C THR A 452 19.55 7.29 20.10
N LEU A 453 20.66 6.57 19.89
CA LEU A 453 20.88 5.26 20.49
C LEU A 453 20.94 5.34 22.02
N GLU A 454 21.53 6.41 22.55
CA GLU A 454 21.62 6.70 23.98
C GLU A 454 20.22 6.84 24.61
N GLU A 455 19.36 7.67 24.02
CA GLU A 455 17.97 7.82 24.46
C GLU A 455 17.20 6.50 24.33
N TRP A 456 17.38 5.80 23.21
CA TRP A 456 16.68 4.53 22.98
C TRP A 456 17.04 3.49 24.05
N ASN A 457 18.31 3.44 24.48
CA ASN A 457 18.79 2.50 25.50
C ASN A 457 18.28 2.79 26.93
N GLN A 458 17.74 3.98 27.19
CA GLN A 458 17.17 4.34 28.50
C GLN A 458 15.76 3.79 28.73
N ARG A 459 15.15 3.15 27.72
CA ARG A 459 13.77 2.64 27.80
C ARG A 459 13.58 1.57 28.89
N GLY A 460 12.51 1.73 29.68
CA GLY A 460 12.19 0.84 30.79
C GLY A 460 11.95 -0.63 30.37
N PHE A 461 12.11 -1.56 31.31
CA PHE A 461 11.92 -3.00 31.08
C PHE A 461 10.54 -3.33 30.49
N VAL A 462 9.49 -2.68 30.97
CA VAL A 462 8.11 -2.90 30.50
C VAL A 462 7.96 -2.54 29.02
N ARG A 463 8.50 -1.39 28.58
CA ARG A 463 8.44 -0.98 27.16
C ARG A 463 9.16 -2.01 26.29
N ARG A 464 10.37 -2.45 26.67
CA ARG A 464 11.13 -3.48 25.95
C ARG A 464 10.36 -4.79 25.81
N TYR A 465 9.73 -5.25 26.89
CA TYR A 465 8.95 -6.48 26.88
C TYR A 465 7.74 -6.37 25.95
N VAL A 466 7.01 -5.25 25.99
CA VAL A 466 5.87 -5.01 25.09
C VAL A 466 6.33 -4.93 23.63
N ASP A 467 7.40 -4.19 23.32
CA ASP A 467 7.95 -4.10 21.95
C ASP A 467 8.29 -5.50 21.40
N ASN A 468 8.94 -6.34 22.21
CA ASN A 468 9.30 -7.71 21.82
C ASN A 468 8.08 -8.62 21.61
N ILE A 469 7.03 -8.50 22.42
CA ILE A 469 5.79 -9.25 22.20
C ILE A 469 5.12 -8.78 20.92
N MET A 470 5.01 -7.47 20.72
CA MET A 470 4.33 -6.92 19.55
C MET A 470 5.07 -7.25 18.26
N LYS A 471 6.40 -7.41 18.29
CA LYS A 471 7.18 -7.97 17.17
C LYS A 471 6.66 -9.33 16.70
N LEU A 472 6.24 -10.22 17.60
CA LEU A 472 5.73 -11.54 17.20
C LEU A 472 4.42 -11.45 16.41
N THR A 473 3.67 -10.35 16.57
CA THR A 473 2.43 -10.15 15.81
C THR A 473 2.69 -9.85 14.33
N SER A 474 3.90 -9.42 13.92
CA SER A 474 4.25 -9.24 12.51
C SER A 474 4.43 -10.57 11.78
N ALA A 475 4.89 -11.63 12.48
CA ALA A 475 5.05 -12.97 11.91
C ALA A 475 3.72 -13.70 11.68
N LEU A 476 2.67 -13.30 12.41
CA LEU A 476 1.31 -13.82 12.26
C LEU A 476 0.51 -13.13 11.16
N GLN A 477 1.04 -12.02 10.63
CA GLN A 477 0.29 -11.08 9.79
C GLN A 477 0.24 -11.43 8.31
#